data_AF-A0A5M5BXQ0-F1
#
_entry.id   AF-A0A5M5BXQ0-F1
#
_cell.length_a   1.000
_cell.length_b   1.000
_cell.length_c   1.000
_cell.angle_alpha   90.00
_cell.angle_beta   90.00
_cell.angle_gamma   90.00
#
_symmetry.space_group_name_H-M   'P 1'
#
loop_
_entity.id
_entity.type
_entity.pdbx_description
1 polymer ?
#
loop_
_entity_poly.entity_id
_entity_poly.type
_entity_poly.pdbx_seq_one_letter_code
_entity_poly.pdbx_strand_id
1 'polypeptide(L)'
;MEHLKKKKRFSWRDLLYKSLLFVGTVALIVYFLPRDGKFNYQFDINKPWKYGQLIATFDFPIYKEDAVVKREQDSLMAFFQPYYQLDKNIEKDAIAKLKENYHTNLKGILPSIDYLRYIERTLKEIYQAGIVSTENIQLLHKDSTSSVMVIDDKLANPQATENLYTVKKAYEHLLSADSTHF
;
A
#
# COMPACT_ATOMS: atom_id res chain seq x y z
N MET A 1 44.42 34.93 -69.57
CA MET A 1 43.60 33.84 -69.02
C MET A 1 42.17 34.07 -69.47
N GLU A 2 41.71 33.19 -70.35
CA GLU A 2 40.35 33.13 -70.86
C GLU A 2 39.33 33.04 -69.72
N HIS A 3 38.15 33.60 -69.92
CA HIS A 3 36.90 32.86 -69.78
C HIS A 3 35.75 33.74 -70.26
N LEU A 4 35.46 33.67 -71.57
CA LEU A 4 34.22 34.17 -72.14
C LEU A 4 33.04 33.36 -71.56
N LYS A 5 32.39 33.91 -70.53
CA LYS A 5 31.11 33.39 -70.02
C LYS A 5 30.05 33.52 -71.10
N LYS A 6 29.76 32.41 -71.79
CA LYS A 6 28.55 32.24 -72.62
C LYS A 6 27.31 32.59 -71.78
N LYS A 7 26.71 33.76 -72.01
CA LYS A 7 25.33 34.03 -71.59
C LYS A 7 24.43 32.98 -72.24
N LYS A 8 23.95 32.01 -71.47
CA LYS A 8 22.90 31.08 -71.90
C LYS A 8 21.70 31.95 -72.29
N ARG A 9 21.48 32.06 -73.61
CA ARG A 9 20.38 32.78 -74.22
C ARG A 9 19.09 32.25 -73.60
N PHE A 10 18.46 33.06 -72.76
CA PHE A 10 17.20 32.74 -72.10
C PHE A 10 16.17 32.46 -73.19
N SER A 11 15.95 31.17 -73.45
CA SER A 11 15.09 30.72 -74.53
C SER A 11 13.67 30.77 -74.01
N TRP A 12 12.95 31.83 -74.35
CA TRP A 12 11.52 31.98 -74.03
C TRP A 12 10.70 30.75 -74.42
N ARG A 13 11.11 30.05 -75.48
CA ARG A 13 10.53 28.78 -75.89
C ARG A 13 10.73 27.68 -74.85
N ASP A 14 11.91 27.56 -74.25
CA ASP A 14 12.22 26.57 -73.20
C ASP A 14 11.40 26.81 -71.92
N LEU A 15 11.17 28.06 -71.56
CA LEU A 15 10.32 28.43 -70.41
C LEU A 15 8.86 28.15 -70.68
N LEU A 16 8.37 28.46 -71.89
CA LEU A 16 7.02 28.13 -72.31
C LEU A 16 6.79 26.61 -72.28
N TYR A 17 7.73 25.82 -72.80
CA TYR A 17 7.65 24.35 -72.75
C TYR A 17 7.64 23.83 -71.31
N LYS A 18 8.53 24.30 -70.44
CA LYS A 18 8.58 23.89 -69.03
C LYS A 18 7.33 24.31 -68.26
N SER A 19 6.80 25.51 -68.53
CA SER A 19 5.57 26.01 -67.92
C SER A 19 4.36 25.19 -68.37
N LEU A 20 4.26 24.89 -69.67
CA LEU A 20 3.19 24.05 -70.21
C LEU A 20 3.23 22.64 -69.62
N LEU A 21 4.42 22.04 -69.54
CA LEU A 21 4.62 20.71 -68.98
C LEU A 21 4.31 20.69 -67.48
N PHE A 22 4.68 21.73 -66.75
CA PHE A 22 4.34 21.88 -65.33
C PHE A 22 2.83 21.99 -65.13
N VAL A 23 2.15 22.88 -65.86
CA VAL A 23 0.69 23.05 -65.78
C VAL A 23 -0.04 21.76 -66.17
N GLY A 24 0.40 21.09 -67.24
CA GLY A 24 -0.18 19.81 -67.66
C GLY A 24 -0.01 18.71 -66.61
N THR A 25 1.16 18.62 -65.98
CA THR A 25 1.43 17.62 -64.94
C THR A 25 0.60 17.89 -63.68
N VAL A 26 0.50 19.16 -63.25
CA VAL A 26 -0.34 19.56 -62.11
C VAL A 26 -1.81 19.24 -62.39
N ALA A 27 -2.32 19.56 -63.58
CA ALA A 27 -3.69 19.25 -63.96
C ALA A 27 -3.97 17.73 -63.92
N LEU A 28 -3.01 16.92 -64.38
CA LEU A 28 -3.13 15.46 -64.37
C LEU A 28 -3.15 14.90 -62.95
N ILE A 29 -2.26 15.37 -62.06
CA ILE A 29 -2.25 14.97 -60.64
C ILE A 29 -3.56 15.36 -59.95
N VAL A 30 -4.04 16.59 -60.15
CA VAL A 30 -5.31 17.07 -59.55
C VAL A 30 -6.52 16.30 -60.07
N TYR A 31 -6.50 15.89 -61.34
CA TYR A 31 -7.57 15.08 -61.92
C TYR A 31 -7.64 13.69 -61.30
N PHE A 32 -6.49 13.06 -61.04
CA PHE A 32 -6.39 11.73 -60.42
C PHE A 32 -6.46 11.75 -58.89
N LEU A 33 -6.40 12.92 -58.25
CA LEU A 33 -6.54 13.02 -56.80
C LEU A 33 -7.94 12.51 -56.38
N PRO A 34 -8.04 11.44 -55.56
CA PRO A 34 -9.32 10.94 -55.11
C PRO A 34 -10.04 12.02 -54.30
N ARG A 35 -11.19 12.47 -54.80
CA ARG A 35 -12.01 13.52 -54.17
C ARG A 35 -12.92 12.99 -53.06
N ASP A 36 -12.88 11.70 -52.80
CA ASP A 36 -13.78 11.04 -51.86
C ASP A 36 -13.17 10.94 -50.46
N GLY A 37 -13.17 12.07 -49.75
CA GLY A 37 -13.23 12.10 -48.30
C GLY A 37 -14.67 11.93 -47.81
N LYS A 38 -15.40 10.92 -48.30
CA LYS A 38 -16.80 10.72 -47.91
C LYS A 38 -16.83 9.87 -46.65
N PHE A 39 -17.13 10.50 -45.52
CA PHE A 39 -17.56 9.77 -44.34
C PHE A 39 -18.82 8.96 -44.71
N ASN A 40 -18.73 7.63 -44.68
CA ASN A 40 -19.81 6.70 -45.03
C ASN A 40 -20.99 6.71 -44.04
N TYR A 41 -20.96 7.64 -43.07
CA TYR A 41 -21.94 7.76 -42.00
C TYR A 41 -22.74 9.04 -42.19
N GLN A 42 -24.00 8.89 -42.62
CA GLN A 42 -24.97 9.98 -42.66
C GLN A 42 -25.82 9.89 -41.39
N PHE A 43 -25.76 10.92 -40.55
CA PHE A 43 -26.63 11.03 -39.38
C PHE A 43 -27.81 11.93 -39.71
N ASP A 44 -29.01 11.44 -39.44
CA ASP A 44 -30.24 12.21 -39.52
C ASP A 44 -30.66 12.57 -38.08
N ILE A 45 -30.84 13.85 -37.80
CA ILE A 45 -31.36 14.30 -36.50
C ILE A 45 -32.76 13.70 -36.30
N ASN A 46 -33.05 13.19 -35.09
CA ASN A 46 -34.31 12.52 -34.70
C ASN A 46 -34.58 11.14 -35.34
N LYS A 47 -33.59 10.51 -36.00
CA LYS A 47 -33.71 9.11 -36.44
C LYS A 47 -32.81 8.18 -35.62
N PRO A 48 -33.20 6.91 -35.45
CA PRO A 48 -32.37 5.94 -34.75
C PRO A 48 -31.04 5.71 -35.46
N TRP A 49 -29.99 5.44 -34.69
CA TRP A 49 -28.66 5.11 -35.19
C TRP A 49 -28.72 3.86 -36.08
N LYS A 50 -28.22 3.98 -37.32
CA LYS A 50 -28.36 2.93 -38.34
C LYS A 50 -27.13 2.03 -38.48
N TYR A 51 -26.02 2.37 -37.82
CA TYR A 51 -24.74 1.69 -37.99
C TYR A 51 -24.40 0.83 -36.76
N GLY A 52 -23.27 0.11 -36.80
CA GLY A 52 -22.82 -0.70 -35.67
C GLY A 52 -22.66 0.13 -34.40
N GLN A 53 -22.84 -0.50 -33.24
CA GLN A 53 -22.59 0.12 -31.95
C GLN A 53 -21.10 0.41 -31.83
N LEU A 54 -20.74 1.67 -31.59
CA LEU A 54 -19.38 2.08 -31.32
C LEU A 54 -19.15 1.97 -29.81
N ILE A 55 -18.78 0.78 -29.37
CA ILE A 55 -18.44 0.50 -27.97
C ILE A 55 -16.92 0.55 -27.85
N ALA A 56 -16.41 1.16 -26.78
CA ALA A 56 -14.99 1.08 -26.47
C ALA A 56 -14.58 -0.38 -26.28
N THR A 57 -13.41 -0.78 -26.79
CA THR A 57 -12.86 -2.13 -26.61
C THR A 57 -12.26 -2.34 -25.22
N PHE A 58 -12.43 -1.38 -24.32
CA PHE A 58 -11.86 -1.37 -22.98
C PHE A 58 -12.78 -0.62 -22.03
N ASP A 59 -12.68 -0.97 -20.75
CA ASP A 59 -13.42 -0.32 -19.68
C ASP A 59 -12.66 0.90 -19.16
N PHE A 60 -13.39 1.98 -18.89
CA PHE A 60 -12.83 3.16 -18.23
C PHE A 60 -12.89 2.97 -16.72
N PRO A 61 -11.78 3.10 -15.98
CA PRO A 61 -11.84 3.11 -14.53
C PRO A 61 -12.58 4.37 -14.06
N ILE A 62 -13.62 4.16 -13.26
CA ILE A 62 -14.32 5.25 -12.57
C ILE A 62 -13.69 5.39 -11.19
N TYR A 63 -12.80 6.36 -11.04
CA TYR A 63 -12.15 6.63 -9.76
C TYR A 63 -13.12 7.30 -8.78
N LYS A 64 -13.02 6.91 -7.51
CA LYS A 64 -13.70 7.61 -6.41
C LYS A 64 -13.00 8.94 -6.15
N GLU A 65 -13.75 9.94 -5.68
CA GLU A 65 -13.17 11.18 -5.18
C GLU A 65 -12.29 10.92 -3.95
N ASP A 66 -11.21 11.68 -3.80
CA ASP A 66 -10.24 11.52 -2.71
C ASP A 66 -10.91 11.63 -1.32
N ALA A 67 -11.93 12.49 -1.19
CA ALA A 67 -12.69 12.65 0.05
C ALA A 67 -13.45 11.37 0.44
N VAL A 68 -13.99 10.65 -0.54
CA VAL A 68 -14.70 9.39 -0.31
C VAL A 68 -13.71 8.30 0.07
N VAL A 69 -12.58 8.21 -0.64
CA VAL A 69 -11.50 7.25 -0.35
C VAL A 69 -10.99 7.45 1.08
N LYS A 70 -10.70 8.70 1.46
CA LYS A 70 -10.22 9.03 2.80
C LYS A 70 -11.23 8.65 3.88
N ARG A 71 -12.51 8.99 3.68
CA ARG A 71 -13.58 8.62 4.63
C ARG A 71 -13.70 7.10 4.81
N GLU A 72 -13.60 6.34 3.72
CA GLU A 72 -13.63 4.88 3.77
C GLU A 72 -12.40 4.32 4.50
N GLN A 73 -11.21 4.85 4.22
CA GLN A 73 -9.98 4.47 4.94
C GLN A 73 -10.09 4.75 6.44
N ASP A 74 -10.53 5.96 6.81
CA ASP A 74 -10.72 6.35 8.22
C ASP A 74 -11.72 5.41 8.91
N SER A 75 -12.79 5.04 8.20
CA SER A 75 -13.79 4.09 8.72
C SER A 75 -13.23 2.68 8.94
N LEU A 76 -12.33 2.22 8.06
CA LEU A 76 -11.66 0.92 8.21
C LEU A 76 -10.61 0.95 9.33
N MET A 77 -9.85 2.05 9.44
CA MET A 77 -8.83 2.22 10.47
C MET A 77 -9.44 2.29 11.87
N ALA A 78 -10.68 2.80 12.01
CA ALA A 78 -11.39 2.85 13.29
C ALA A 78 -11.62 1.46 13.93
N PHE A 79 -11.67 0.40 13.12
CA PHE A 79 -11.86 -0.99 13.59
C PHE A 79 -10.64 -1.87 13.35
N PHE A 80 -9.52 -1.27 12.93
CA PHE A 80 -8.32 -2.01 12.61
C PHE A 80 -7.68 -2.59 13.88
N GLN A 81 -7.44 -3.89 13.88
CA GLN A 81 -6.78 -4.60 14.96
C GLN A 81 -5.42 -5.09 14.45
N PRO A 82 -4.29 -4.52 14.92
CA PRO A 82 -2.97 -4.95 14.48
C PRO A 82 -2.65 -6.35 14.99
N TYR A 83 -1.84 -7.07 14.22
CA TYR A 83 -1.41 -8.43 14.54
C TYR A 83 -0.01 -8.42 15.16
N TYR A 84 0.14 -9.15 16.26
CA TYR A 84 1.42 -9.39 16.93
C TYR A 84 1.66 -10.88 17.07
N GLN A 85 2.92 -11.29 16.94
CA GLN A 85 3.32 -12.67 17.16
C GLN A 85 3.83 -12.86 18.58
N LEU A 86 3.29 -13.86 19.28
CA LEU A 86 3.75 -14.20 20.63
C LEU A 86 5.06 -15.00 20.55
N ASP A 87 6.12 -14.49 21.17
CA ASP A 87 7.38 -15.22 21.30
C ASP A 87 7.43 -16.02 22.61
N LYS A 88 7.15 -17.32 22.49
CA LYS A 88 7.17 -18.27 23.62
C LYS A 88 8.57 -18.57 24.15
N ASN A 89 9.63 -18.29 23.39
CA ASN A 89 10.98 -18.60 23.83
C ASN A 89 11.42 -17.63 24.93
N ILE A 90 10.97 -16.38 24.86
CA ILE A 90 11.26 -15.36 25.87
C ILE A 90 10.74 -15.78 27.25
N GLU A 91 9.52 -16.31 27.33
CA GLU A 91 8.94 -16.81 28.59
C GLU A 91 9.79 -17.96 29.16
N LYS A 92 10.12 -18.95 28.32
CA LYS A 92 10.92 -20.12 28.72
C LYS A 92 12.29 -19.70 29.26
N ASP A 93 12.96 -18.79 28.55
CA ASP A 93 14.27 -18.28 28.92
C ASP A 93 14.22 -17.47 30.22
N ALA A 94 13.19 -16.64 30.41
CA ALA A 94 13.00 -15.88 31.64
C ALA A 94 12.78 -16.78 32.85
N ILE A 95 11.94 -17.81 32.73
CA ILE A 95 11.70 -18.79 33.80
C ILE A 95 12.95 -19.61 34.10
N ALA A 96 13.69 -20.03 33.07
CA ALA A 96 14.95 -20.75 33.24
C ALA A 96 15.97 -19.89 34.00
N LYS A 97 16.12 -18.62 33.62
CA LYS A 97 16.98 -17.65 34.31
C LYS A 97 16.54 -17.42 35.75
N LEU A 98 15.25 -17.38 36.04
CA LEU A 98 14.73 -17.25 37.41
C LEU A 98 15.17 -18.45 38.27
N LYS A 99 15.01 -19.67 37.75
CA LYS A 99 15.39 -20.92 38.45
C LYS A 99 16.89 -20.99 38.68
N GLU A 100 17.70 -20.67 37.67
CA GLU A 100 19.15 -20.62 37.79
C GLU A 100 19.59 -19.61 38.87
N ASN A 101 19.07 -18.39 38.83
CA ASN A 101 19.37 -17.35 39.82
C ASN A 101 18.90 -17.73 41.23
N TYR A 102 17.81 -18.48 41.35
CA TYR A 102 17.37 -19.01 42.63
C TYR A 102 18.41 -19.92 43.27
N HIS A 103 18.99 -20.83 42.48
CA HIS A 103 19.99 -21.76 42.99
C HIS A 103 21.34 -21.11 43.34
N THR A 104 21.71 -20.03 42.66
CA THR A 104 23.01 -19.35 42.84
C THR A 104 22.98 -18.25 43.89
N ASN A 105 22.01 -17.33 43.84
CA ASN A 105 22.05 -16.07 44.59
C ASN A 105 20.82 -15.83 45.48
N LEU A 106 19.66 -16.41 45.18
CA LEU A 106 18.41 -16.01 45.84
C LEU A 106 17.91 -17.00 46.91
N LYS A 107 18.54 -18.16 47.07
CA LYS A 107 18.18 -19.19 48.07
C LYS A 107 18.14 -18.68 49.52
N GLY A 108 18.95 -17.67 49.86
CA GLY A 108 19.00 -17.06 51.21
C GLY A 108 18.20 -15.77 51.36
N ILE A 109 17.62 -15.25 50.26
CA ILE A 109 16.90 -13.97 50.23
C ILE A 109 15.38 -14.23 50.17
N LEU A 110 14.94 -15.26 49.45
CA LEU A 110 13.52 -15.58 49.38
C LEU A 110 13.05 -16.29 50.67
N PRO A 111 11.90 -15.88 51.23
CA PRO A 111 11.37 -16.43 52.47
C PRO A 111 10.93 -17.91 52.37
N SER A 112 10.54 -18.39 51.19
CA SER A 112 10.12 -19.80 51.00
C SER A 112 10.23 -20.31 49.55
N ILE A 113 10.22 -21.64 49.37
CA ILE A 113 10.11 -22.29 48.06
C ILE A 113 8.75 -22.04 47.41
N ASP A 114 7.69 -21.92 48.22
CA ASP A 114 6.34 -21.64 47.72
C ASP A 114 6.25 -20.23 47.14
N TYR A 115 7.02 -19.28 47.67
CA TYR A 115 7.16 -17.94 47.10
C TYR A 115 7.84 -17.95 45.71
N LEU A 116 8.83 -18.82 45.49
CA LEU A 116 9.40 -19.00 44.14
C LEU A 116 8.36 -19.54 43.15
N ARG A 117 7.55 -20.52 43.56
CA ARG A 117 6.48 -21.07 42.71
C ARG A 117 5.42 -20.02 42.39
N TYR A 118 5.13 -19.16 43.37
CA TYR A 118 4.25 -18.03 43.19
C TYR A 118 4.78 -17.06 42.12
N ILE A 119 6.03 -16.61 42.23
CA ILE A 119 6.68 -15.76 41.22
C ILE A 119 6.66 -16.43 39.84
N GLU A 120 6.97 -17.73 39.75
CA GLU A 120 6.93 -18.46 38.48
C GLU A 120 5.53 -18.43 37.86
N ARG A 121 4.47 -18.62 38.65
CA ARG A 121 3.08 -18.56 38.16
C ARG A 121 2.71 -17.16 37.68
N THR A 122 2.97 -16.13 38.48
CA THR A 122 2.67 -14.74 38.12
C THR A 122 3.45 -14.31 36.87
N LEU A 123 4.70 -14.74 36.75
CA LEU A 123 5.52 -14.44 35.58
C LEU A 123 4.95 -15.11 34.31
N LYS A 124 4.49 -16.36 34.41
CA LYS A 124 3.78 -17.04 33.29
C LYS A 124 2.53 -16.27 32.88
N GLU A 125 1.71 -15.85 33.83
CA GLU A 125 0.49 -15.07 33.56
C GLU A 125 0.80 -13.76 32.81
N ILE A 126 1.84 -13.04 33.24
CA ILE A 126 2.29 -11.80 32.58
C ILE A 126 2.76 -12.08 31.14
N TYR A 127 3.60 -13.11 30.92
CA TYR A 127 4.10 -13.43 29.59
C TYR A 127 3.02 -13.98 28.66
N GLN A 128 2.07 -14.76 29.17
CA GLN A 128 0.92 -15.25 28.41
C GLN A 128 -0.01 -14.11 27.99
N ALA A 129 -0.23 -13.13 28.87
CA ALA A 129 -1.00 -11.92 28.53
C ALA A 129 -0.25 -11.04 27.50
N GLY A 130 1.08 -11.07 27.50
CA GLY A 130 1.94 -10.38 26.55
C GLY A 130 2.51 -9.06 27.10
N ILE A 131 3.81 -8.85 26.84
CA ILE A 131 4.54 -7.64 27.21
C ILE A 131 4.85 -6.84 25.95
N VAL A 132 4.42 -5.58 25.92
CA VAL A 132 4.67 -4.63 24.82
C VAL A 132 5.48 -3.44 25.31
N SER A 133 6.20 -2.81 24.38
CA SER A 133 6.94 -1.58 24.66
C SER A 133 5.99 -0.44 25.01
N THR A 134 6.49 0.52 25.78
CA THR A 134 5.74 1.74 26.13
C THR A 134 5.39 2.56 24.90
N GLU A 135 6.23 2.54 23.87
CA GLU A 135 5.95 3.22 22.60
C GLU A 135 4.79 2.56 21.85
N ASN A 136 4.79 1.22 21.78
CA ASN A 136 3.73 0.48 21.09
C ASN A 136 2.38 0.63 21.80
N ILE A 137 2.34 0.59 23.14
CA ILE A 137 1.08 0.81 23.84
C ILE A 137 0.57 2.25 23.65
N GLN A 138 1.46 3.25 23.59
CA GLN A 138 1.08 4.64 23.30
C GLN A 138 0.53 4.81 21.88
N LEU A 139 1.12 4.13 20.90
CA LEU A 139 0.60 4.10 19.53
C LEU A 139 -0.80 3.49 19.49
N LEU A 140 -1.01 2.34 20.14
CA LEU A 140 -2.32 1.70 20.23
C LEU A 140 -3.37 2.61 20.89
N HIS A 141 -3.00 3.34 21.94
CA HIS A 141 -3.88 4.32 22.58
C HIS A 141 -4.17 5.53 21.68
N LYS A 142 -3.17 6.05 20.97
CA LYS A 142 -3.33 7.16 20.01
C LYS A 142 -4.29 6.79 18.89
N ASP A 143 -4.19 5.57 18.40
CA ASP A 143 -5.01 5.05 17.30
C ASP A 143 -6.39 4.57 17.80
N SER A 144 -6.70 4.73 19.09
CA SER A 144 -7.95 4.26 19.73
C SER A 144 -8.20 2.75 19.57
N THR A 145 -7.12 1.98 19.42
CA THR A 145 -7.17 0.53 19.26
C THR A 145 -7.52 -0.15 20.57
N SER A 146 -8.71 -0.74 20.63
CA SER A 146 -9.23 -1.42 21.82
C SER A 146 -8.70 -2.84 22.01
N SER A 147 -8.30 -3.51 20.92
CA SER A 147 -7.76 -4.86 20.97
C SER A 147 -6.76 -5.12 19.86
N VAL A 148 -5.85 -6.05 20.13
CA VAL A 148 -4.85 -6.54 19.18
C VAL A 148 -5.08 -8.02 18.92
N MET A 149 -4.66 -8.49 17.75
CA MET A 149 -4.71 -9.91 17.43
C MET A 149 -3.37 -10.54 17.79
N VAL A 150 -3.36 -11.44 18.76
CA VAL A 150 -2.15 -12.17 19.18
C VAL A 150 -2.12 -13.51 18.47
N ILE A 151 -1.08 -13.72 17.67
CA ILE A 151 -0.82 -14.98 16.98
C ILE A 151 -0.08 -15.90 17.95
N ASP A 152 -0.78 -16.96 18.34
CA ASP A 152 -0.25 -18.08 19.08
C ASP A 152 -0.20 -19.31 18.15
N ASP A 153 1.01 -19.69 17.74
CA ASP A 153 1.30 -20.72 16.74
C ASP A 153 0.57 -20.50 15.40
N LYS A 154 -0.67 -21.03 15.27
CA LYS A 154 -1.50 -20.98 14.06
C LYS A 154 -2.86 -20.30 14.29
N LEU A 155 -3.12 -19.83 15.50
CA LEU A 155 -4.38 -19.21 15.88
C LEU A 155 -4.15 -17.74 16.22
N ALA A 156 -5.04 -16.88 15.75
CA ALA A 156 -5.04 -15.47 16.10
C ALA A 156 -6.21 -15.21 17.05
N ASN A 157 -5.89 -14.82 18.28
CA ASN A 157 -6.89 -14.55 19.31
C ASN A 157 -6.92 -13.05 19.64
N PRO A 158 -8.11 -12.44 19.77
CA PRO A 158 -8.21 -11.05 20.16
C PRO A 158 -7.83 -10.88 21.64
N GLN A 159 -6.95 -9.92 21.92
CA GLN A 159 -6.52 -9.54 23.25
C GLN A 159 -6.76 -8.05 23.45
N ALA A 160 -7.49 -7.68 24.51
CA ALA A 160 -7.76 -6.28 24.82
C ALA A 160 -6.46 -5.55 25.21
N THR A 161 -6.27 -4.31 24.74
CA THR A 161 -5.05 -3.53 25.01
C THR A 161 -4.86 -3.22 26.49
N GLU A 162 -5.96 -3.16 27.25
CA GLU A 162 -5.96 -3.01 28.71
C GLU A 162 -5.36 -4.21 29.46
N ASN A 163 -5.43 -5.42 28.89
CA ASN A 163 -4.92 -6.65 29.50
C ASN A 163 -3.44 -6.89 29.16
N LEU A 164 -2.89 -6.13 28.21
CA LEU A 164 -1.47 -6.17 27.90
C LEU A 164 -0.65 -5.53 29.02
N TYR A 165 0.58 -6.00 29.17
CA TYR A 165 1.54 -5.45 30.10
C TYR A 165 2.56 -4.58 29.39
N THR A 166 2.94 -3.47 30.01
CA THR A 166 4.24 -2.84 29.76
C THR A 166 5.25 -3.38 30.75
N VAL A 167 6.54 -3.21 30.49
CA VAL A 167 7.59 -3.62 31.45
C VAL A 167 7.34 -3.03 32.85
N LYS A 168 6.95 -1.75 32.90
CA LYS A 168 6.59 -1.07 34.16
C LYS A 168 5.37 -1.71 34.83
N LYS A 169 4.27 -1.90 34.08
CA LYS A 169 3.03 -2.49 34.62
C LYS A 169 3.24 -3.94 35.08
N ALA A 170 4.03 -4.72 34.35
CA ALA A 170 4.40 -6.09 34.72
C ALA A 170 5.16 -6.12 36.05
N TYR A 171 6.12 -5.21 36.22
CA TYR A 171 6.88 -5.07 37.45
C TYR A 171 5.97 -4.69 38.64
N GLU A 172 5.13 -3.67 38.46
CA GLU A 172 4.15 -3.25 39.47
C GLU A 172 3.16 -4.37 39.81
N HIS A 173 2.71 -5.14 38.82
CA HIS A 173 1.82 -6.28 39.03
C HIS A 173 2.49 -7.38 39.85
N LEU A 174 3.74 -7.72 39.53
CA LEU A 174 4.49 -8.74 40.27
C LEU A 174 4.70 -8.34 41.73
N LEU A 175 4.99 -7.07 42.01
CA LEU A 175 5.19 -6.55 43.37
C LEU A 175 3.89 -6.36 44.14
N SER A 176 2.84 -5.85 43.51
CA SER A 176 1.55 -5.61 44.18
C SER A 176 0.85 -6.92 44.53
N ALA A 177 0.97 -7.92 43.66
CA ALA A 177 0.37 -9.23 43.92
C ALA A 177 1.00 -9.88 45.18
N ASP A 178 2.27 -9.59 45.49
CA ASP A 178 2.96 -10.04 46.72
C ASP A 178 2.24 -9.56 48.00
N SER A 179 1.85 -8.29 48.04
CA SER A 179 1.21 -7.65 49.22
C SER A 179 -0.15 -8.24 49.63
N THR A 180 -0.71 -9.13 48.81
CA THR A 180 -2.00 -9.82 49.09
C THR A 180 -1.83 -11.23 49.64
N HIS A 181 -0.61 -11.80 49.61
CA HIS A 181 -0.32 -13.15 50.06
C HIS A 181 0.78 -13.23 51.12
N PHE A 182 1.59 -12.20 51.30
CA PHE A 182 2.61 -12.09 52.34
C PHE A 182 2.61 -10.74 53.05
#